data_AF-A0A957Q1H6-F1
#
_entry.id   AF-A0A957Q1H6-F1
#
_cell.length_a   1.000
_cell.length_b   1.000
_cell.length_c   1.000
_cell.angle_alpha   90.00
_cell.angle_beta   90.00
_cell.angle_gamma   90.00
#
_symmetry.space_group_name_H-M   'P 1'
#
loop_
_entity.id
_entity.type
_entity.pdbx_description
1 polymer ?
#
loop_
_entity_poly.entity_id
_entity_poly.type
_entity_poly.pdbx_seq_one_letter_code
_entity_poly.pdbx_strand_id
1 'polypeptide(L)'
;TNVAYTEAEAEQLRAWVAAGASALIVGPHPRDEQLAKLFGVHPGEATPFLFKAQEQQPLQPTIGEIDLSGAFAALDLSAAPAAVPFLVDGNGQVTAAVQQYGAGMVWHVSNHHSFVNEQLRDPAQATLLLAVLHTIPAGGTIRFDTYHLWGATAGAPVAVRSLQEWLYYTTWGWALLFVLGVSALVLVLQGHRLGPPLPAQAEVRRREAAEYVIAMANLARRARHRHVVADHHSRRLKRALGHRTQVDARLTNAEFVERLAAREVEMATTDPRAREVQVVLQQLAQADNDHELVAAVAEVDRLLTQRSRR
;
A
#
# COMPACT_ATOMS: atom_id res chain seq x y z
N THR A 1 -28.06 -8.07 -10.90
CA THR A 1 -28.82 -9.34 -10.78
C THR A 1 -29.53 -9.58 -12.09
N ASN A 2 -29.15 -10.64 -12.83
CA ASN A 2 -29.77 -11.02 -14.10
C ASN A 2 -31.21 -11.52 -13.85
N VAL A 3 -32.15 -11.02 -14.63
CA VAL A 3 -33.59 -11.34 -14.53
C VAL A 3 -33.88 -12.57 -15.41
N ALA A 4 -34.69 -13.50 -14.91
CA ALA A 4 -35.11 -14.69 -15.65
C ALA A 4 -36.33 -14.37 -16.51
N TYR A 5 -36.48 -15.04 -17.65
CA TYR A 5 -37.68 -14.93 -18.50
C TYR A 5 -38.92 -15.40 -17.73
N THR A 6 -39.97 -14.59 -17.76
CA THR A 6 -41.31 -15.02 -17.35
C THR A 6 -41.94 -15.92 -18.41
N GLU A 7 -42.95 -16.70 -18.02
CA GLU A 7 -43.72 -17.53 -18.95
C GLU A 7 -44.34 -16.68 -20.07
N ALA A 8 -44.94 -15.52 -19.71
CA ALA A 8 -45.54 -14.61 -20.68
C ALA A 8 -44.53 -14.02 -21.67
N GLU A 9 -43.30 -13.70 -21.25
CA GLU A 9 -42.24 -13.21 -22.14
C GLU A 9 -41.75 -14.32 -23.08
N ALA A 10 -41.55 -15.53 -22.56
CA ALA A 10 -41.17 -16.69 -23.38
C ALA A 10 -42.26 -16.99 -24.44
N GLU A 11 -43.53 -16.91 -24.08
CA GLU A 11 -44.64 -17.08 -25.03
C GLU A 11 -44.73 -15.97 -26.07
N GLN A 12 -44.45 -14.72 -25.69
CA GLN A 12 -44.36 -13.61 -26.66
C GLN A 12 -43.22 -13.81 -27.65
N LEU A 13 -42.04 -14.24 -27.17
CA LEU A 13 -40.92 -14.57 -28.03
C LEU A 13 -41.28 -15.70 -29.00
N ARG A 14 -41.91 -16.77 -28.48
CA ARG A 14 -42.42 -17.88 -29.30
C ARG A 14 -43.37 -17.39 -30.39
N ALA A 15 -44.37 -16.59 -30.03
CA ALA A 15 -45.35 -16.07 -30.98
C ALA A 15 -44.70 -15.18 -32.05
N TRP A 16 -43.72 -14.36 -31.66
CA TRP A 16 -42.96 -13.52 -32.59
C TRP A 16 -42.14 -14.36 -33.58
N VAL A 17 -41.47 -15.42 -33.13
CA VAL A 17 -40.77 -16.37 -34.01
C VAL A 17 -41.76 -17.10 -34.90
N ALA A 18 -42.87 -17.61 -34.34
CA ALA A 18 -43.89 -18.32 -35.10
C ALA A 18 -44.46 -17.49 -36.27
N ALA A 19 -44.50 -16.16 -36.12
CA ALA A 19 -44.93 -15.23 -37.15
C ALA A 19 -43.90 -14.97 -38.27
N GLY A 20 -42.70 -15.57 -38.21
CA GLY A 20 -41.67 -15.47 -39.25
C GLY A 20 -40.36 -14.81 -38.80
N ALA A 21 -40.21 -14.46 -37.52
CA ALA A 21 -38.97 -13.87 -37.03
C ALA A 21 -37.90 -14.94 -36.72
N SER A 22 -36.63 -14.50 -36.70
CA SER A 22 -35.50 -15.33 -36.26
C SER A 22 -35.05 -14.93 -34.85
N ALA A 23 -34.86 -15.91 -33.98
CA ALA A 23 -34.29 -15.73 -32.65
C ALA A 23 -32.95 -16.48 -32.51
N LEU A 24 -32.00 -15.90 -31.80
CA LEU A 24 -30.74 -16.54 -31.39
C LEU A 24 -30.69 -16.57 -29.86
N ILE A 25 -30.68 -17.77 -29.30
CA ILE A 25 -30.64 -18.03 -27.87
C ILE A 25 -29.25 -18.57 -27.55
N VAL A 26 -28.52 -17.85 -26.70
CA VAL A 26 -27.20 -18.23 -26.21
C VAL A 26 -27.36 -18.83 -24.81
N GLY A 27 -26.82 -20.03 -24.62
CA GLY A 27 -27.10 -20.86 -23.47
C GLY A 27 -28.19 -21.89 -23.79
N PRO A 28 -28.28 -22.88 -22.92
CA PRO A 28 -29.30 -22.77 -21.88
C PRO A 28 -28.65 -22.48 -20.52
N HIS A 29 -29.03 -21.37 -19.91
CA HIS A 29 -28.70 -21.11 -18.51
C HIS A 29 -29.77 -21.74 -17.61
N PRO A 30 -29.45 -22.29 -16.43
CA PRO A 30 -30.45 -22.85 -15.50
C PRO A 30 -31.57 -21.88 -15.07
N ARG A 31 -31.46 -20.60 -15.41
CA ARG A 31 -32.46 -19.56 -15.10
C ARG A 31 -33.42 -19.29 -16.25
N ASP A 32 -33.14 -19.80 -17.45
CA ASP A 32 -33.99 -19.66 -18.63
C ASP A 32 -34.95 -20.85 -18.76
N GLU A 33 -35.42 -21.38 -17.62
CA GLU A 33 -36.26 -22.57 -17.55
C GLU A 33 -37.52 -22.45 -18.42
N GLN A 34 -38.10 -21.24 -18.49
CA GLN A 34 -39.28 -20.99 -19.33
C GLN A 34 -38.97 -21.12 -20.82
N LEU A 35 -37.81 -20.63 -21.29
CA LEU A 35 -37.38 -20.82 -22.67
C LEU A 35 -37.05 -22.28 -22.96
N ALA A 36 -36.34 -22.94 -22.03
CA ALA A 36 -36.00 -24.35 -22.16
C ALA A 36 -37.25 -25.23 -22.24
N LYS A 37 -38.25 -25.00 -21.38
CA LYS A 37 -39.53 -25.71 -21.38
C LYS A 37 -40.33 -25.47 -22.66
N LEU A 38 -40.30 -24.25 -23.19
CA LEU A 38 -41.11 -23.86 -24.32
C LEU A 38 -40.53 -24.30 -25.67
N PHE A 39 -39.20 -24.28 -25.82
CA PHE A 39 -38.51 -24.72 -27.05
C PHE A 39 -38.02 -26.18 -26.97
N GLY A 40 -37.98 -26.77 -25.79
CA GLY A 40 -37.56 -28.15 -25.53
C GLY A 40 -36.03 -28.36 -25.50
N VAL A 41 -35.25 -27.28 -25.45
CA VAL A 41 -33.78 -27.32 -25.44
C VAL A 41 -33.29 -27.03 -24.02
N HIS A 42 -32.69 -28.03 -23.39
CA HIS A 42 -32.28 -28.01 -21.99
C HIS A 42 -30.75 -27.96 -21.87
N PRO A 43 -30.20 -27.51 -20.72
CA PRO A 43 -28.78 -27.63 -20.45
C PRO A 43 -28.38 -29.09 -20.35
N GLY A 44 -27.51 -29.51 -21.25
CA GLY A 44 -26.91 -30.84 -21.27
C GLY A 44 -25.73 -30.93 -20.29
N GLU A 45 -24.97 -32.01 -20.41
CA GLU A 45 -23.80 -32.24 -19.57
C GLU A 45 -22.76 -31.13 -19.75
N ALA A 46 -22.11 -30.76 -18.65
CA ALA A 46 -20.99 -29.85 -18.69
C ALA A 46 -19.78 -30.59 -19.28
N THR A 47 -19.28 -30.15 -20.42
CA THR A 47 -18.11 -30.77 -21.06
C THR A 47 -16.83 -30.15 -20.49
N PRO A 48 -15.93 -30.92 -19.86
CA PRO A 48 -14.68 -30.37 -19.32
C PRO A 48 -13.55 -30.39 -20.35
N PHE A 49 -12.94 -29.21 -20.57
CA PHE A 49 -11.66 -28.93 -21.25
C PHE A 49 -11.52 -29.27 -22.75
N LEU A 50 -11.12 -28.25 -23.51
CA LEU A 50 -10.53 -28.24 -24.87
C LEU A 50 -11.06 -29.32 -25.82
N PHE A 51 -12.10 -28.96 -26.57
CA PHE A 51 -12.62 -29.73 -27.69
C PHE A 51 -12.60 -28.91 -28.96
N LYS A 52 -12.89 -29.56 -30.08
CA LYS A 52 -13.24 -28.88 -31.33
C LYS A 52 -14.71 -29.10 -31.60
N ALA A 53 -15.43 -28.03 -31.91
CA ALA A 53 -16.74 -28.13 -32.53
C ALA A 53 -16.56 -28.31 -34.04
N GLN A 54 -17.28 -29.27 -34.58
CA GLN A 54 -17.31 -29.58 -36.00
C GLN A 54 -18.73 -29.51 -36.54
N GLU A 55 -18.83 -29.07 -37.78
CA GLU A 55 -20.08 -29.00 -38.53
C GLU A 55 -20.58 -30.40 -38.88
N GLN A 56 -21.80 -30.72 -38.46
CA GLN A 56 -22.50 -31.97 -38.81
C GLN A 56 -23.42 -31.81 -40.03
N GLN A 57 -23.88 -30.58 -40.27
CA GLN A 57 -24.82 -30.26 -41.33
C GLN A 57 -24.28 -29.08 -42.13
N PRO A 58 -24.28 -29.17 -43.48
CA PRO A 58 -23.75 -28.10 -44.32
C PRO A 58 -24.46 -26.77 -44.07
N LEU A 59 -23.72 -25.79 -43.58
CA LEU A 59 -24.16 -24.40 -43.44
C LEU A 59 -23.57 -23.52 -44.53
N GLN A 60 -24.27 -22.41 -44.80
CA GLN A 60 -23.79 -21.36 -45.68
C GLN A 60 -23.71 -20.04 -44.91
N PRO A 61 -22.51 -19.44 -44.78
CA PRO A 61 -21.19 -19.98 -45.14
C PRO A 61 -20.80 -21.23 -44.33
N THR A 62 -19.94 -22.09 -44.90
CA THR A 62 -19.39 -23.25 -44.19
C THR A 62 -18.55 -22.79 -43.01
N ILE A 63 -18.81 -23.40 -41.86
CA ILE A 63 -18.12 -23.12 -40.61
C ILE A 63 -16.91 -24.06 -40.54
N GLY A 64 -15.74 -23.49 -40.26
CA GLY A 64 -14.54 -24.28 -39.96
C GLY A 64 -14.65 -25.00 -38.61
N GLU A 65 -13.54 -25.60 -38.17
CA GLU A 65 -13.45 -26.07 -36.79
C GLU A 65 -13.43 -24.88 -35.83
N ILE A 66 -14.19 -24.98 -34.73
CA ILE A 66 -14.16 -23.98 -33.65
C ILE A 66 -13.48 -24.59 -32.44
N ASP A 67 -12.44 -23.93 -31.92
CA ASP A 67 -11.79 -24.35 -30.68
C ASP A 67 -12.68 -24.01 -29.48
N LEU A 68 -13.12 -25.04 -28.77
CA LEU A 68 -13.94 -24.94 -27.56
C LEU A 68 -13.04 -25.00 -26.33
N SER A 69 -12.92 -23.90 -25.60
CA SER A 69 -12.08 -23.80 -24.40
C SER A 69 -12.89 -23.40 -23.16
N GLY A 70 -12.49 -23.93 -22.01
CA GLY A 70 -13.19 -23.72 -20.75
C GLY A 70 -14.37 -24.68 -20.55
N ALA A 71 -15.05 -24.54 -19.42
CA ALA A 71 -16.24 -25.32 -19.11
C ALA A 71 -17.47 -24.65 -19.74
N PHE A 72 -18.26 -25.43 -20.47
CA PHE A 72 -19.53 -25.01 -21.05
C PHE A 72 -20.56 -26.14 -20.90
N ALA A 73 -21.84 -25.80 -20.96
CA ALA A 73 -22.91 -26.80 -21.01
C ALA A 73 -23.28 -27.07 -22.47
N ALA A 74 -23.33 -28.34 -22.85
CA ALA A 74 -23.88 -28.74 -24.13
C ALA A 74 -25.40 -28.48 -24.20
N LEU A 75 -25.98 -28.68 -25.38
CA LEU A 75 -27.42 -28.63 -25.60
C LEU A 75 -28.01 -30.04 -25.49
N ASP A 76 -28.99 -30.22 -24.62
CA ASP A 76 -29.86 -31.40 -24.62
C ASP A 76 -31.09 -31.12 -25.48
N LEU A 77 -31.19 -31.86 -26.59
CA LEU A 77 -32.28 -31.76 -27.56
C LEU A 77 -33.35 -32.86 -27.37
N SER A 78 -33.28 -33.66 -26.31
CA SER A 78 -34.18 -34.81 -26.09
C SER A 78 -35.67 -34.44 -26.07
N ALA A 79 -36.00 -33.22 -25.62
CA ALA A 79 -37.36 -32.68 -25.62
C ALA A 79 -37.68 -31.78 -26.84
N ALA A 80 -36.75 -31.64 -27.79
CA ALA A 80 -36.89 -30.84 -29.00
C ALA A 80 -36.59 -31.65 -30.27
N PRO A 81 -37.43 -32.63 -30.65
CA PRO A 81 -37.18 -33.49 -31.81
C PRO A 81 -37.16 -32.75 -33.16
N ALA A 82 -37.69 -31.52 -33.21
CA ALA A 82 -37.64 -30.65 -34.38
C ALA A 82 -36.38 -29.78 -34.44
N ALA A 83 -35.53 -29.79 -33.41
CA ALA A 83 -34.24 -29.12 -33.42
C ALA A 83 -33.21 -30.00 -34.14
N VAL A 84 -32.54 -29.41 -35.13
CA VAL A 84 -31.50 -30.07 -35.93
C VAL A 84 -30.14 -29.62 -35.40
N PRO A 85 -29.32 -30.52 -34.83
CA PRO A 85 -27.96 -30.18 -34.43
C PRO A 85 -27.10 -29.93 -35.67
N PHE A 86 -26.30 -28.86 -35.63
CA PHE A 86 -25.40 -28.53 -36.73
C PHE A 86 -23.95 -28.35 -36.28
N LEU A 87 -23.69 -28.07 -35.00
CA LEU A 87 -22.35 -28.17 -34.40
C LEU A 87 -22.36 -29.18 -33.25
N VAL A 88 -21.36 -30.06 -33.25
CA VAL A 88 -21.10 -31.00 -32.16
C VAL A 88 -19.63 -30.95 -31.76
N ASP A 89 -19.34 -31.20 -30.49
CA ASP A 89 -17.98 -31.30 -30.00
C ASP A 89 -17.33 -32.67 -30.31
N GLY A 90 -16.06 -32.83 -29.94
CA GLY A 90 -15.30 -34.07 -30.14
C GLY A 90 -15.86 -35.30 -29.39
N ASN A 91 -16.78 -35.12 -28.43
CA ASN A 91 -17.47 -36.20 -27.73
C ASN A 91 -18.87 -36.46 -28.29
N GLY A 92 -19.26 -35.76 -29.36
CA GLY A 92 -20.58 -35.85 -29.97
C GLY A 92 -21.67 -35.07 -29.22
N GLN A 93 -21.30 -34.21 -28.27
CA GLN A 93 -22.28 -33.35 -27.59
C GLN A 93 -22.65 -32.17 -28.48
N VAL A 94 -23.93 -31.80 -28.51
CA VAL A 94 -24.41 -30.71 -29.36
C VAL A 94 -24.02 -29.37 -28.75
N THR A 95 -23.36 -28.51 -29.53
CA THR A 95 -23.02 -27.14 -29.11
C THR A 95 -23.85 -26.09 -29.83
N ALA A 96 -24.44 -26.43 -30.98
CA ALA A 96 -25.39 -25.58 -31.66
C ALA A 96 -26.43 -26.37 -32.46
N ALA A 97 -27.67 -25.88 -32.43
CA ALA A 97 -28.81 -26.47 -33.11
C ALA A 97 -29.73 -25.38 -33.68
N VAL A 98 -30.45 -25.72 -34.74
CA VAL A 98 -31.46 -24.84 -35.35
C VAL A 98 -32.81 -25.53 -35.32
N GLN A 99 -33.85 -24.78 -34.96
CA GLN A 99 -35.22 -25.29 -34.84
C GLN A 99 -36.15 -24.39 -35.64
N GLN A 100 -36.88 -24.97 -36.60
CA GLN A 100 -37.94 -24.24 -37.27
C GLN A 100 -39.16 -24.15 -36.34
N TYR A 101 -39.74 -22.95 -36.21
CA TYR A 101 -40.91 -22.73 -35.37
C TYR A 101 -41.91 -21.85 -36.11
N GLY A 102 -43.04 -22.43 -36.54
CA GLY A 102 -43.99 -21.76 -37.42
C GLY A 102 -43.32 -21.33 -38.72
N ALA A 103 -43.42 -20.04 -39.06
CA ALA A 103 -42.74 -19.46 -40.23
C ALA A 103 -41.31 -18.98 -39.95
N GLY A 104 -40.85 -18.97 -38.69
CA GLY A 104 -39.55 -18.46 -38.28
C GLY A 104 -38.58 -19.55 -37.85
N MET A 105 -37.44 -19.13 -37.28
CA MET A 105 -36.36 -20.02 -36.85
C MET A 105 -35.80 -19.61 -35.48
N VAL A 106 -35.41 -20.60 -34.69
CA VAL A 106 -34.68 -20.41 -33.43
C VAL A 106 -33.32 -21.08 -33.56
N TRP A 107 -32.27 -20.29 -33.40
CA TRP A 107 -30.90 -20.75 -33.30
C TRP A 107 -30.57 -20.91 -31.82
N HIS A 108 -30.25 -22.13 -31.41
CA HIS A 108 -29.81 -22.45 -30.06
C HIS A 108 -28.31 -22.69 -30.09
N VAL A 109 -27.56 -21.95 -29.29
CA VAL A 109 -26.11 -22.13 -29.19
C VAL A 109 -25.70 -22.22 -27.73
N SER A 110 -24.70 -23.04 -27.41
CA SER A 110 -24.17 -23.11 -26.04
C SER A 110 -23.59 -21.76 -25.62
N ASN A 111 -23.38 -21.57 -24.32
CA ASN A 111 -22.74 -20.38 -23.78
C ASN A 111 -21.28 -20.18 -24.25
N HIS A 112 -20.67 -21.19 -24.89
CA HIS A 112 -19.38 -21.03 -25.55
C HIS A 112 -19.49 -20.14 -26.80
N HIS A 113 -20.62 -20.14 -27.50
CA HIS A 113 -20.86 -19.32 -28.70
C HIS A 113 -21.59 -18.02 -28.35
N SER A 114 -21.06 -17.27 -27.36
CA SER A 114 -21.72 -16.07 -26.83
C SER A 114 -21.51 -14.78 -27.65
N PHE A 115 -20.72 -14.86 -28.73
CA PHE A 115 -20.42 -13.76 -29.65
C PHE A 115 -19.91 -12.48 -28.97
N VAL A 116 -19.25 -12.62 -27.82
CA VAL A 116 -18.53 -11.50 -27.20
C VAL A 116 -17.32 -11.10 -28.06
N ASN A 117 -16.87 -9.85 -27.92
CA ASN A 117 -15.77 -9.30 -28.72
C ASN A 117 -14.52 -10.18 -28.79
N GLU A 118 -14.19 -10.87 -27.70
CA GLU A 118 -13.05 -11.80 -27.68
C GLU A 118 -13.28 -13.00 -28.59
N GLN A 119 -14.48 -13.60 -28.56
CA GLN A 119 -14.82 -14.76 -29.37
C GLN A 119 -15.00 -14.41 -30.85
N LEU A 120 -15.50 -13.23 -31.17
CA LEU A 120 -15.64 -12.77 -32.55
C LEU A 120 -14.29 -12.49 -33.25
N ARG A 121 -13.17 -12.52 -32.51
CA ARG A 121 -11.83 -12.49 -33.12
C ARG A 121 -11.47 -13.82 -33.79
N ASP A 122 -12.12 -14.91 -33.40
CA ASP A 122 -12.03 -16.19 -34.09
C ASP A 122 -12.86 -16.13 -35.39
N PRO A 123 -12.24 -16.30 -36.57
CA PRO A 123 -12.95 -16.30 -37.84
C PRO A 123 -14.08 -17.33 -37.93
N ALA A 124 -13.96 -18.49 -37.28
CA ALA A 124 -14.98 -19.53 -37.31
C ALA A 124 -16.22 -19.12 -36.51
N GLN A 125 -16.04 -18.49 -35.34
CA GLN A 125 -17.13 -17.89 -34.55
C GLN A 125 -17.81 -16.72 -35.27
N ALA A 126 -17.02 -15.88 -35.95
CA ALA A 126 -17.58 -14.80 -36.78
C ALA A 126 -18.40 -15.35 -37.96
N THR A 127 -17.93 -16.44 -38.58
CA THR A 127 -18.62 -17.13 -39.67
C THR A 127 -19.93 -17.77 -39.21
N LEU A 128 -19.96 -18.35 -38.00
CA LEU A 128 -21.19 -18.83 -37.37
C LEU A 128 -22.23 -17.71 -37.22
N LEU A 129 -21.82 -16.53 -36.74
CA LEU A 129 -22.73 -15.39 -36.65
C LEU A 129 -23.24 -14.96 -38.03
N LEU A 130 -22.39 -14.97 -39.06
CA LEU A 130 -22.81 -14.67 -40.43
C LEU A 130 -23.84 -15.68 -40.97
N ALA A 131 -23.69 -16.97 -40.65
CA ALA A 131 -24.66 -18.01 -41.01
C ALA A 131 -26.04 -17.75 -40.37
N VAL A 132 -26.06 -17.35 -39.10
CA VAL A 132 -27.29 -16.94 -38.41
C VAL A 132 -27.92 -15.73 -39.10
N LEU A 133 -27.13 -14.69 -39.39
CA LEU A 133 -27.60 -13.46 -40.02
C LEU A 133 -28.08 -13.67 -41.46
N HIS A 134 -27.59 -14.69 -42.16
CA HIS A 134 -28.05 -15.02 -43.51
C HIS A 134 -29.53 -15.39 -43.58
N THR A 135 -30.13 -15.81 -42.46
CA THR A 135 -31.58 -16.09 -42.37
C THR A 135 -32.43 -14.84 -42.22
N ILE A 136 -31.82 -13.67 -42.03
CA ILE A 136 -32.54 -12.42 -41.79
C ILE A 136 -32.67 -11.65 -43.11
N PRO A 137 -33.88 -11.21 -43.50
CA PRO A 137 -34.08 -10.44 -44.72
C PRO A 137 -33.33 -9.11 -44.68
N ALA A 138 -32.92 -8.63 -45.87
CA ALA A 138 -32.27 -7.33 -46.00
C ALA A 138 -33.16 -6.20 -45.42
N GLY A 139 -32.57 -5.34 -44.58
CA GLY A 139 -33.30 -4.30 -43.85
C GLY A 139 -33.98 -4.78 -42.56
N GLY A 140 -33.81 -6.05 -42.19
CA GLY A 140 -34.25 -6.59 -40.90
C GLY A 140 -33.62 -5.86 -39.72
N THR A 141 -34.37 -5.72 -38.63
CA THR A 141 -33.89 -5.09 -37.40
C THR A 141 -33.35 -6.15 -36.44
N ILE A 142 -32.11 -5.99 -36.00
CA ILE A 142 -31.50 -6.82 -34.96
C ILE A 142 -31.81 -6.19 -33.61
N ARG A 143 -32.31 -7.00 -32.67
CA ARG A 143 -32.56 -6.60 -31.28
C ARG A 143 -31.70 -7.45 -30.35
N PHE A 144 -30.99 -6.79 -29.44
CA PHE A 144 -30.21 -7.46 -28.41
C PHE A 144 -30.99 -7.45 -27.11
N ASP A 145 -31.23 -8.63 -26.55
CA ASP A 145 -31.76 -8.72 -25.19
C ASP A 145 -30.61 -8.67 -24.18
N THR A 146 -30.28 -7.46 -23.81
CA THR A 146 -29.32 -7.17 -22.76
C THR A 146 -29.98 -7.13 -21.37
N TYR A 147 -31.31 -7.11 -21.33
CA TYR A 147 -32.10 -6.98 -20.11
C TYR A 147 -32.04 -8.27 -19.30
N HIS A 148 -32.14 -9.43 -19.93
CA HIS A 148 -31.97 -10.70 -19.22
C HIS A 148 -30.49 -10.97 -18.89
N LEU A 149 -29.56 -10.37 -19.65
CA LEU A 149 -28.12 -10.51 -19.43
C LEU A 149 -27.55 -9.62 -18.32
N TRP A 150 -28.11 -8.43 -18.07
CA TRP A 150 -27.61 -7.47 -17.06
C TRP A 150 -28.70 -6.88 -16.14
N GLY A 151 -29.96 -7.22 -16.35
CA GLY A 151 -31.13 -6.56 -15.75
C GLY A 151 -31.48 -5.25 -16.45
N ALA A 152 -32.43 -4.49 -15.89
CA ALA A 152 -32.82 -3.13 -16.33
C ALA A 152 -31.68 -2.09 -16.28
N THR A 153 -30.45 -2.51 -15.98
CA THR A 153 -29.31 -1.66 -15.67
C THR A 153 -28.20 -1.84 -16.71
N ALA A 154 -28.52 -1.66 -17.99
CA ALA A 154 -27.52 -1.24 -18.96
C ALA A 154 -27.29 0.28 -18.77
N GLY A 155 -26.49 0.65 -17.75
CA GLY A 155 -26.08 2.04 -17.48
C GLY A 155 -26.49 2.63 -16.13
N ALA A 156 -27.29 1.95 -15.31
CA ALA A 156 -27.41 2.35 -13.91
C ALA A 156 -26.20 1.82 -13.14
N PRO A 157 -25.54 2.62 -12.27
CA PRO A 157 -24.53 2.07 -11.38
C PRO A 157 -25.17 0.89 -10.67
N VAL A 158 -24.49 -0.28 -10.68
CA VAL A 158 -24.88 -1.42 -9.86
C VAL A 158 -25.21 -0.82 -8.50
N ALA A 159 -26.50 -0.78 -8.15
CA ALA A 159 -26.91 -0.20 -6.89
C ALA A 159 -26.28 -1.12 -5.87
N VAL A 160 -25.14 -0.68 -5.33
CA VAL A 160 -24.38 -1.38 -4.32
C VAL A 160 -25.36 -1.60 -3.18
N ARG A 161 -25.89 -2.82 -3.05
CA ARG A 161 -26.87 -3.11 -1.99
C ARG A 161 -26.15 -3.42 -0.69
N SER A 162 -24.86 -3.75 -0.77
CA SER A 162 -24.02 -4.02 0.38
C SER A 162 -22.57 -3.59 0.15
N LEU A 163 -21.86 -3.30 1.25
CA LEU A 163 -20.43 -2.99 1.23
C LEU A 163 -19.62 -4.14 0.59
N GLN A 164 -20.08 -5.38 0.75
CA GLN A 164 -19.48 -6.58 0.17
C GLN A 164 -19.57 -6.57 -1.35
N GLU A 165 -20.74 -6.27 -1.93
CA GLU A 165 -20.91 -6.18 -3.38
C GLU A 165 -20.03 -5.08 -3.98
N TRP A 166 -19.92 -3.92 -3.32
CA TRP A 166 -19.00 -2.87 -3.76
C TRP A 166 -17.55 -3.35 -3.78
N LEU A 167 -17.14 -4.06 -2.73
CA LEU A 167 -15.76 -4.52 -2.57
C LEU A 167 -15.35 -5.53 -3.64
N TYR A 168 -16.27 -6.39 -4.09
CA TYR A 168 -15.97 -7.45 -5.06
C TYR A 168 -16.26 -7.09 -6.53
N TYR A 169 -17.28 -6.25 -6.79
CA TYR A 169 -17.70 -5.95 -8.16
C TYR A 169 -17.18 -4.62 -8.71
N THR A 170 -16.52 -3.80 -7.89
CA THR A 170 -15.98 -2.51 -8.32
C THR A 170 -14.45 -2.57 -8.42
N THR A 171 -13.88 -1.96 -9.46
CA THR A 171 -12.41 -1.84 -9.63
C THR A 171 -11.74 -1.20 -8.41
N TRP A 172 -12.41 -0.24 -7.78
CA TRP A 172 -11.95 0.40 -6.54
C TRP A 172 -11.94 -0.54 -5.33
N GLY A 173 -12.88 -1.48 -5.25
CA GLY A 173 -12.92 -2.49 -4.21
C GLY A 173 -11.73 -3.45 -4.29
N TRP A 174 -11.40 -3.90 -5.50
CA TRP A 174 -10.20 -4.67 -5.77
C TRP A 174 -8.91 -3.90 -5.44
N ALA A 175 -8.83 -2.61 -5.81
CA ALA A 175 -7.69 -1.78 -5.46
C ALA A 175 -7.50 -1.68 -3.93
N LEU A 176 -8.58 -1.49 -3.16
CA LEU A 176 -8.54 -1.44 -1.70
C LEU A 176 -8.10 -2.78 -1.09
N LEU A 177 -8.64 -3.90 -1.57
CA LEU A 177 -8.23 -5.24 -1.16
C LEU A 177 -6.75 -5.49 -1.44
N PHE A 178 -6.24 -5.04 -2.59
CA PHE A 178 -4.85 -5.18 -2.96
C PHE A 178 -3.94 -4.37 -2.03
N VAL A 179 -4.31 -3.12 -1.74
CA VAL A 179 -3.58 -2.27 -0.77
C VAL A 179 -3.58 -2.89 0.61
N LEU A 180 -4.72 -3.41 1.09
CA LEU A 180 -4.81 -4.11 2.37
C LEU A 180 -3.95 -5.38 2.39
N GLY A 181 -3.98 -6.18 1.32
CA GLY A 181 -3.19 -7.40 1.19
C GLY A 181 -1.69 -7.12 1.19
N VAL A 182 -1.25 -6.13 0.40
CA VAL A 182 0.15 -5.70 0.37
C VAL A 182 0.58 -5.11 1.72
N SER A 183 -0.26 -4.30 2.36
CA SER A 183 0.04 -3.73 3.69
C SER A 183 0.16 -4.83 4.75
N ALA A 184 -0.76 -5.80 4.75
CA ALA A 184 -0.69 -6.96 5.63
C ALA A 184 0.57 -7.79 5.38
N LEU A 185 0.93 -8.02 4.11
CA LEU A 185 2.18 -8.70 3.75
C LEU A 185 3.40 -7.93 4.27
N VAL A 186 3.44 -6.61 4.09
CA VAL A 186 4.51 -5.75 4.63
C VAL A 186 4.57 -5.86 6.15
N LEU A 187 3.43 -5.81 6.85
CA LEU A 187 3.38 -5.94 8.31
C LEU A 187 3.84 -7.33 8.78
N VAL A 188 3.46 -8.40 8.08
CA VAL A 188 3.92 -9.76 8.37
C VAL A 188 5.42 -9.89 8.13
N LEU A 189 5.93 -9.37 7.01
CA LEU A 189 7.36 -9.37 6.69
C LEU A 189 8.19 -8.48 7.63
N GLN A 190 7.62 -7.38 8.14
CA GLN A 190 8.24 -6.55 9.17
C GLN A 190 8.16 -7.18 10.56
N GLY A 191 7.09 -7.92 10.85
CA GLY A 191 6.87 -8.62 12.12
C GLY A 191 7.73 -9.88 12.25
N HIS A 192 8.03 -10.56 11.15
CA HIS A 192 9.07 -11.57 11.10
C HIS A 192 10.43 -10.88 11.05
N ARG A 193 11.09 -10.78 12.21
CA ARG A 193 12.51 -10.40 12.29
C ARG A 193 13.34 -11.35 11.42
N LEU A 194 13.59 -10.98 10.18
CA LEU A 194 14.56 -11.62 9.27
C LEU A 194 15.98 -11.17 9.64
N GLY A 195 16.35 -11.27 10.92
CA GLY A 195 17.66 -10.85 11.39
C GLY A 195 17.87 -11.10 12.87
N PRO A 196 19.10 -11.45 13.29
CA PRO A 196 19.45 -11.49 14.71
C PRO A 196 19.20 -10.12 15.36
N PRO A 197 18.77 -10.06 16.64
CA PRO A 197 18.71 -8.80 17.37
C PRO A 197 20.03 -8.06 17.28
N LEU A 198 20.03 -6.86 16.70
CA LEU A 198 21.18 -5.96 16.78
C LEU A 198 21.40 -5.63 18.27
N PRO A 199 22.62 -5.81 18.81
CA PRO A 199 22.93 -5.47 20.19
C PRO A 199 22.65 -3.98 20.42
N ALA A 200 21.99 -3.68 21.54
CA ALA A 200 21.61 -2.31 21.88
C ALA A 200 22.87 -1.42 21.94
N GLN A 201 22.89 -0.34 21.13
CA GLN A 201 23.99 0.63 21.01
C GLN A 201 24.23 1.48 22.29
N ALA A 202 23.70 1.06 23.44
CA ALA A 202 23.80 1.80 24.70
C ALA A 202 25.22 1.78 25.31
N GLU A 203 26.10 0.85 24.92
CA GLU A 203 27.46 0.77 25.47
C GLU A 203 28.53 1.55 24.68
N VAL A 204 28.34 1.78 23.38
CA VAL A 204 29.37 2.44 22.55
C VAL A 204 29.48 3.94 22.86
N ARG A 205 28.33 4.61 23.06
CA ARG A 205 28.26 6.07 23.21
C ARG A 205 28.85 6.60 24.52
N ARG A 206 28.93 5.78 25.58
CA ARG A 206 29.59 6.17 26.85
C ARG A 206 31.11 6.14 26.76
N ARG A 207 31.67 5.23 25.94
CA ARG A 207 33.12 5.07 25.81
C ARG A 207 33.73 6.18 24.96
N GLU A 208 33.06 6.59 23.90
CA GLU A 208 33.53 7.64 22.98
C GLU A 208 33.56 9.04 23.63
N ALA A 209 32.58 9.38 24.47
CA ALA A 209 32.57 10.67 25.16
C ALA A 209 33.71 10.81 26.19
N ALA A 210 34.03 9.73 26.90
CA ALA A 210 35.15 9.70 27.83
C ALA A 210 36.50 9.78 27.09
N GLU A 211 36.65 9.10 25.96
CA GLU A 211 37.87 9.15 25.15
C GLU A 211 38.10 10.53 24.52
N TYR A 212 37.06 11.23 24.08
CA TYR A 212 37.17 12.62 23.60
C TYR A 212 37.63 13.58 24.70
N VAL A 213 37.08 13.47 25.91
CA VAL A 213 37.49 14.30 27.06
C VAL A 213 38.95 14.01 27.45
N ILE A 214 39.37 12.74 27.44
CA ILE A 214 40.76 12.35 27.72
C ILE A 214 41.71 12.85 26.62
N ALA A 215 41.32 12.78 25.34
CA ALA A 215 42.10 13.28 24.23
C ALA A 215 42.28 14.82 24.28
N MET A 216 41.21 15.56 24.60
CA MET A 216 41.26 17.01 24.77
C MET A 216 42.07 17.43 26.01
N ALA A 217 41.93 16.70 27.13
CA ALA A 217 42.74 16.94 28.32
C ALA A 217 44.24 16.69 28.06
N ASN A 218 44.58 15.66 27.28
CA ASN A 218 45.97 15.38 26.90
C ASN A 218 46.52 16.38 25.88
N LEU A 219 45.69 16.89 24.98
CA LEU A 219 46.08 17.96 24.05
C LEU A 219 46.36 19.28 24.79
N ALA A 220 45.47 19.67 25.71
CA ALA A 220 45.67 20.84 26.58
C ALA A 220 46.93 20.70 27.45
N ARG A 221 47.21 19.49 27.95
CA ARG A 221 48.44 19.17 28.69
C ARG A 221 49.70 19.31 27.83
N ARG A 222 49.67 18.83 26.57
CA ARG A 222 50.79 18.97 25.61
C ARG A 222 51.03 20.42 25.17
N ALA A 223 49.99 21.24 25.12
CA ALA A 223 50.10 22.65 24.70
C ALA A 223 50.81 23.56 25.73
N ARG A 224 51.13 23.07 26.94
CA ARG A 224 51.82 23.82 28.03
C ARG A 224 51.24 25.22 28.32
N HIS A 225 49.94 25.40 28.15
CA HIS A 225 49.24 26.66 28.45
C HIS A 225 48.90 26.84 29.94
N ARG A 226 49.77 26.39 30.84
CA ARG A 226 49.60 26.52 32.30
C ARG A 226 49.40 27.97 32.74
N HIS A 227 50.16 28.89 32.13
CA HIS A 227 50.06 30.32 32.38
C HIS A 227 48.68 30.89 31.99
N VAL A 228 48.04 30.37 30.93
CA VAL A 228 46.71 30.82 30.50
C VAL A 228 45.65 30.40 31.52
N VAL A 229 45.75 29.19 32.05
CA VAL A 229 44.84 28.67 33.08
C VAL A 229 45.05 29.44 34.40
N ALA A 230 46.30 29.61 34.83
CA ALA A 230 46.63 30.38 36.04
C ALA A 230 46.13 31.83 35.97
N ASP A 231 46.31 32.50 34.84
CA ASP A 231 45.85 33.87 34.62
C ASP A 231 44.31 33.95 34.55
N HIS A 232 43.65 32.98 33.89
CA HIS A 232 42.19 32.89 33.88
C HIS A 232 41.62 32.81 35.30
N HIS A 233 42.15 31.92 36.14
CA HIS A 233 41.67 31.75 37.52
C HIS A 233 42.04 32.94 38.41
N SER A 234 43.20 33.57 38.21
CA SER A 234 43.59 34.80 38.90
C SER A 234 42.61 35.94 38.60
N ARG A 235 42.25 36.15 37.32
CA ARG A 235 41.27 37.17 36.92
C ARG A 235 39.88 36.86 37.47
N ARG A 236 39.46 35.59 37.49
CA ARG A 236 38.17 35.17 38.07
C ARG A 236 38.09 35.49 39.55
N LEU A 237 39.14 35.17 40.32
CA LEU A 237 39.23 35.49 41.75
C LEU A 237 39.16 37.01 41.98
N LYS A 238 39.97 37.80 41.25
CA LYS A 238 39.99 39.26 41.37
C LYS A 238 38.65 39.89 41.03
N ARG A 239 37.95 39.43 39.98
CA ARG A 239 36.63 39.95 39.61
C ARG A 239 35.59 39.69 40.69
N ALA A 240 35.56 38.47 41.22
CA ALA A 240 34.62 38.10 42.27
C ALA A 240 34.89 38.86 43.58
N LEU A 241 36.15 39.11 43.91
CA LEU A 241 36.52 39.90 45.08
C LEU A 241 36.26 41.41 44.88
N GLY A 242 36.74 41.95 43.77
CA GLY A 242 36.71 43.37 43.43
C GLY A 242 35.31 43.96 43.23
N HIS A 243 34.35 43.18 42.71
CA HIS A 243 32.97 43.65 42.54
C HIS A 243 32.33 44.14 43.84
N ARG A 244 32.61 43.49 44.98
CA ARG A 244 31.96 43.80 46.26
C ARG A 244 32.80 44.73 47.14
N THR A 245 34.12 44.72 46.99
CA THR A 245 35.02 45.64 47.72
C THR A 245 35.31 46.93 46.93
N GLN A 246 34.71 47.07 45.75
CA GLN A 246 34.94 48.18 44.81
C GLN A 246 36.43 48.38 44.47
N VAL A 247 37.21 47.29 44.48
CA VAL A 247 38.61 47.29 44.05
C VAL A 247 38.67 46.87 42.59
N ASP A 248 39.39 47.62 41.77
CA ASP A 248 39.51 47.30 40.34
C ASP A 248 40.25 45.96 40.15
N ALA A 249 39.57 45.00 39.52
CA ALA A 249 40.09 43.67 39.24
C ALA A 249 41.15 43.63 38.10
N ARG A 250 41.40 44.76 37.43
CA ARG A 250 42.40 44.89 36.37
C ARG A 250 43.80 45.23 36.88
N LEU A 251 43.93 45.56 38.17
CA LEU A 251 45.20 45.89 38.80
C LEU A 251 46.15 44.69 38.84
N THR A 252 47.46 44.95 39.00
CA THR A 252 48.44 43.87 39.21
C THR A 252 48.12 43.09 40.49
N ASN A 253 48.63 41.86 40.64
CA ASN A 253 48.34 41.04 41.83
C ASN A 253 48.73 41.76 43.13
N ALA A 254 49.88 42.45 43.13
CA ALA A 254 50.37 43.20 44.28
C ALA A 254 49.46 44.40 44.62
N GLU A 255 49.15 45.25 43.64
CA GLU A 255 48.29 46.42 43.83
C GLU A 255 46.86 46.04 44.22
N PHE A 256 46.34 44.93 43.69
CA PHE A 256 45.02 44.42 44.03
C PHE A 256 44.93 44.01 45.51
N VAL A 257 45.93 43.26 45.99
CA VAL A 257 46.00 42.81 47.40
C VAL A 257 46.16 44.00 48.33
N GLU A 258 47.00 44.98 47.97
CA GLU A 258 47.22 46.18 48.78
C GLU A 258 45.93 47.00 48.93
N ARG A 259 45.21 47.25 47.81
CA ARG A 259 43.92 47.96 47.86
C ARG A 259 42.82 47.17 48.55
N LEU A 260 42.85 45.84 48.43
CA LEU A 260 41.93 44.97 49.16
C LEU A 260 42.16 45.06 50.67
N ALA A 261 43.43 45.00 51.12
CA ALA A 261 43.79 45.15 52.52
C ALA A 261 43.37 46.51 53.08
N ALA A 262 43.61 47.61 52.35
CA ALA A 262 43.20 48.95 52.75
C ALA A 262 41.66 49.06 52.93
N ARG A 263 40.90 48.44 52.02
CA ARG A 263 39.42 48.40 52.10
C ARG A 263 38.91 47.50 53.23
N GLU A 264 39.59 46.41 53.54
CA GLU A 264 39.23 45.53 54.67
C GLU A 264 39.40 46.23 56.03
N VAL A 265 40.43 47.07 56.17
CA VAL A 265 40.65 47.92 57.36
C VAL A 265 39.53 48.97 57.50
N GLU A 266 39.15 49.64 56.41
CA GLU A 266 38.06 50.61 56.40
C GLU A 266 36.69 49.97 56.75
N MET A 267 36.47 48.73 56.30
CA MET A 267 35.27 47.95 56.60
C MET A 267 35.30 47.22 57.96
N ALA A 268 36.29 47.50 58.82
CA ALA A 268 36.46 46.92 60.17
C ALA A 268 36.29 45.40 60.23
N THR A 269 36.73 44.67 59.20
CA THR A 269 36.56 43.22 59.12
C THR A 269 37.67 42.53 59.94
N THR A 270 37.32 41.73 60.94
CA THR A 270 38.27 41.12 61.91
C THR A 270 39.17 40.01 61.33
N ASP A 271 39.04 39.68 60.04
CA ASP A 271 39.64 38.49 59.42
C ASP A 271 40.56 38.88 58.25
N PRO A 272 41.89 38.63 58.31
CA PRO A 272 42.86 39.13 57.33
C PRO A 272 42.83 38.34 56.00
N ARG A 273 41.80 38.55 55.20
CA ARG A 273 41.55 37.84 53.93
C ARG A 273 42.49 38.27 52.81
N ALA A 274 42.96 39.51 52.81
CA ALA A 274 43.95 39.98 51.83
C ALA A 274 45.22 39.09 51.82
N ARG A 275 45.64 38.54 52.97
CA ARG A 275 46.80 37.64 53.06
C ARG A 275 46.54 36.28 52.42
N GLU A 276 45.37 35.71 52.64
CA GLU A 276 44.99 34.43 51.99
C GLU A 276 44.91 34.59 50.48
N VAL A 277 44.28 35.68 50.02
CA VAL A 277 44.20 36.02 48.59
C VAL A 277 45.59 36.23 47.98
N GLN A 278 46.51 36.87 48.71
CA GLN A 278 47.89 37.03 48.28
C GLN A 278 48.59 35.68 48.07
N VAL A 279 48.47 34.76 49.03
CA VAL A 279 49.08 33.43 48.95
C VAL A 279 48.54 32.67 47.73
N VAL A 280 47.23 32.69 47.51
CA VAL A 280 46.61 31.99 46.37
C VAL A 280 47.01 32.60 45.03
N LEU A 281 47.07 33.94 44.93
CA LEU A 281 47.52 34.62 43.72
C LEU A 281 49.02 34.39 43.44
N GLN A 282 49.85 34.23 44.47
CA GLN A 282 51.25 33.84 44.33
C GLN A 282 51.39 32.38 43.89
N GLN A 283 50.64 31.46 44.50
CA GLN A 283 50.63 30.04 44.11
C GLN A 283 50.19 29.84 42.66
N LEU A 284 49.17 30.57 42.19
CA LEU A 284 48.77 30.55 40.79
C LEU A 284 49.87 31.08 39.86
N ALA A 285 50.57 32.15 40.26
CA ALA A 285 51.63 32.75 39.46
C ALA A 285 52.90 31.90 39.39
N GLN A 286 53.16 31.08 40.42
CA GLN A 286 54.40 30.30 40.58
C GLN A 286 54.20 28.79 40.39
N ALA A 287 53.01 28.32 40.00
CA ALA A 287 52.74 26.89 39.82
C ALA A 287 53.58 26.31 38.67
N ASP A 288 54.57 25.49 39.02
CA ASP A 288 55.51 24.90 38.05
C ASP A 288 55.01 23.58 37.49
N ASN A 289 54.10 22.90 38.19
CA ASN A 289 53.49 21.64 37.76
C ASN A 289 51.94 21.65 37.81
N ASP A 290 51.33 20.70 37.11
CA ASP A 290 49.85 20.61 37.01
C ASP A 290 49.20 20.35 38.38
N HIS A 291 49.89 19.65 39.28
CA HIS A 291 49.36 19.33 40.60
C HIS A 291 49.26 20.58 41.49
N GLU A 292 50.30 21.41 41.50
CA GLU A 292 50.30 22.72 42.16
C GLU A 292 49.24 23.66 41.58
N LEU A 293 49.09 23.69 40.25
CA LEU A 293 48.06 24.51 39.60
C LEU A 293 46.66 24.06 39.99
N VAL A 294 46.39 22.75 39.99
CA VAL A 294 45.09 22.20 40.41
C VAL A 294 44.81 22.48 41.89
N ALA A 295 45.82 22.35 42.76
CA ALA A 295 45.70 22.69 44.17
C ALA A 295 45.38 24.18 44.38
N ALA A 296 46.07 25.07 43.65
CA ALA A 296 45.81 26.51 43.71
C ALA A 296 44.42 26.89 43.17
N VAL A 297 43.94 26.22 42.11
CA VAL A 297 42.58 26.41 41.58
C VAL A 297 41.51 25.91 42.56
N ALA A 298 41.72 24.77 43.20
CA ALA A 298 40.82 24.27 44.23
C ALA A 298 40.71 25.26 45.40
N GLU A 299 41.81 25.91 45.75
CA GLU A 299 41.86 26.93 46.78
C GLU A 299 41.11 28.22 46.37
N VAL A 300 41.18 28.63 45.10
CA VAL A 300 40.32 29.69 44.55
C VAL A 300 38.84 29.33 44.74
N ASP A 301 38.43 28.12 44.36
CA ASP A 301 37.03 27.71 44.48
C ASP A 301 36.60 27.60 45.96
N ARG A 302 37.49 27.20 46.87
CA ARG A 302 37.25 27.23 48.33
C ARG A 302 36.95 28.64 48.81
N LEU A 303 37.78 29.62 48.45
CA LEU A 303 37.59 31.03 48.82
C LEU A 303 36.28 31.61 48.25
N LEU A 304 35.93 31.25 47.02
CA LEU A 304 34.68 31.67 46.40
C LEU A 304 33.45 31.01 47.04
N THR A 305 33.53 29.72 47.40
CA THR A 305 32.42 28.94 47.97
C THR A 305 32.16 29.26 49.44
N GLN A 306 33.21 29.47 50.24
CA GLN A 306 33.06 29.94 51.62
C GLN A 306 32.32 31.29 51.68
N ARG A 307 32.42 32.09 50.62
CA ARG A 307 31.75 33.38 50.48
C ARG A 307 30.29 33.29 50.03
N SER A 308 29.86 32.21 49.38
CA SER A 308 28.44 32.04 49.00
C SER A 308 27.55 31.62 50.18
N ARG A 309 28.15 31.26 51.32
CA ARG A 309 27.44 30.78 52.53
C ARG A 309 27.35 31.82 53.67
N ARG A 310 27.87 33.04 53.49
CA ARG A 310 27.77 34.17 54.44
C ARG A 310 27.14 35.39 53.77
#